data_AF-A0A074VD43-F1
#
_entry.id   AF-A0A074VD43-F1
#
_cell.length_a   1.000
_cell.length_b   1.000
_cell.length_c   1.000
_cell.angle_alpha   90.00
_cell.angle_beta   90.00
_cell.angle_gamma   90.00
#
_symmetry.space_group_name_H-M   'P 1'
#
loop_
_entity.id
_entity.type
_entity.pdbx_description
1 polymer ?
#
loop_
_entity_poly.entity_id
_entity_poly.type
_entity_poly.pdbx_seq_one_letter_code
_entity_poly.pdbx_strand_id
1 'polypeptide(L)'
;MAWEDIGLADPRAMQIANDAAQTFERLGSPEGELALAQAVLYLACAAKSNAGYLAYNEACAFVKKHPSNEVPVHLRNAPTKLMKELGYGREYRYAHDEPNAYAAGETYMPEGMDEPAFYQPVARGLEIKIAEKLAFLHNLDEEAGENEIK
;
A
#
# COMPACT_ATOMS: atom_id res chain seq x y z
N MET A 1 -13.34 -7.35 -10.31
CA MET A 1 -13.66 -8.29 -9.20
C MET A 1 -12.53 -8.48 -8.20
N ALA A 2 -11.55 -9.37 -8.38
CA ALA A 2 -10.58 -9.68 -7.30
C ALA A 2 -9.79 -8.46 -6.77
N TRP A 3 -9.31 -7.57 -7.66
CA TRP A 3 -8.58 -6.36 -7.27
C TRP A 3 -9.46 -5.15 -6.96
N GLU A 4 -10.64 -5.07 -7.57
CA GLU A 4 -11.51 -3.88 -7.54
C GLU A 4 -12.61 -3.97 -6.48
N ASP A 5 -13.22 -5.14 -6.32
CA ASP A 5 -14.40 -5.34 -5.47
C ASP A 5 -14.07 -6.07 -4.16
N ILE A 6 -12.92 -6.75 -4.09
CA ILE A 6 -12.45 -7.50 -2.91
C ILE A 6 -11.18 -6.86 -2.35
N GLY A 7 -10.19 -6.63 -3.22
CA GLY A 7 -8.99 -5.86 -2.87
C GLY A 7 -8.27 -6.42 -1.63
N LEU A 8 -7.90 -5.53 -0.72
CA LEU A 8 -7.18 -5.89 0.50
C LEU A 8 -8.07 -6.48 1.59
N ALA A 9 -9.40 -6.50 1.42
CA ALA A 9 -10.27 -7.18 2.38
C ALA A 9 -10.08 -8.71 2.35
N ASP A 10 -9.70 -9.28 1.19
CA ASP A 10 -9.22 -10.65 1.09
C ASP A 10 -8.25 -10.82 -0.11
N PRO A 11 -6.94 -10.55 0.06
CA PRO A 11 -5.96 -10.57 -1.03
C PRO A 11 -5.81 -11.93 -1.73
N ARG A 12 -6.22 -13.03 -1.09
CA ARG A 12 -6.17 -14.37 -1.67
C ARG A 12 -7.12 -14.55 -2.84
N ALA A 13 -8.14 -13.69 -2.97
CA ALA A 13 -9.06 -13.66 -4.11
C ALA A 13 -8.32 -13.55 -5.45
N MET A 14 -7.20 -12.80 -5.48
CA MET A 14 -6.34 -12.70 -6.66
C MET A 14 -5.75 -14.07 -7.03
N GLN A 15 -5.14 -14.76 -6.06
CA GLN A 15 -4.50 -16.04 -6.31
C GLN A 15 -5.52 -17.10 -6.76
N ILE A 16 -6.68 -17.16 -6.10
CA ILE A 16 -7.74 -18.12 -6.45
C ILE A 16 -8.25 -17.89 -7.88
N ALA A 17 -8.46 -16.63 -8.28
CA ALA A 17 -8.88 -16.32 -9.64
C ALA A 17 -7.82 -16.72 -10.68
N ASN A 18 -6.54 -16.44 -10.41
CA ASN A 18 -5.44 -16.79 -11.29
C ASN A 18 -5.24 -18.31 -11.40
N ASP A 19 -5.28 -19.02 -10.28
CA ASP A 19 -5.12 -20.47 -10.24
C ASP A 19 -6.27 -21.17 -10.98
N ALA A 20 -7.50 -20.65 -10.87
CA ALA A 20 -8.63 -21.14 -11.65
C ALA A 20 -8.47 -20.92 -13.16
N ALA A 21 -7.99 -19.74 -13.57
CA ALA A 21 -7.70 -19.45 -14.97
C ALA A 21 -6.60 -20.38 -15.52
N GLN A 22 -5.50 -20.54 -14.79
CA GLN A 22 -4.42 -21.47 -15.16
C GLN A 22 -4.89 -22.93 -15.21
N THR A 23 -5.78 -23.32 -14.30
CA THR A 23 -6.38 -24.67 -14.30
C THR A 23 -7.20 -24.89 -15.57
N PHE A 24 -8.01 -23.90 -15.96
CA PHE A 24 -8.76 -23.97 -17.21
C PHE A 24 -7.86 -24.07 -18.43
N GLU A 25 -6.82 -23.24 -18.52
CA GLU A 25 -5.85 -23.27 -19.63
C GLU A 25 -5.15 -24.62 -19.77
N ARG A 26 -4.91 -25.32 -18.67
CA ARG A 26 -4.18 -26.60 -18.64
C ARG A 26 -5.06 -27.82 -18.85
N LEU A 27 -6.26 -27.83 -18.27
CA LEU A 27 -7.12 -29.01 -18.24
C LEU A 27 -8.29 -28.92 -19.22
N GLY A 28 -8.75 -27.71 -19.58
CA GLY A 28 -9.98 -27.54 -20.35
C GLY A 28 -11.21 -28.09 -19.62
N SER A 29 -12.27 -28.40 -20.37
CA SER A 29 -13.51 -28.95 -19.80
C SER A 29 -13.41 -30.46 -19.53
N PRO A 30 -14.06 -30.97 -18.46
CA PRO A 30 -14.92 -30.24 -17.51
C PRO A 30 -14.18 -29.64 -16.28
N GLU A 31 -12.97 -30.09 -15.95
CA GLU A 31 -12.31 -29.73 -14.69
C GLU A 31 -11.95 -28.24 -14.61
N GLY A 32 -11.57 -27.63 -15.72
CA GLY A 32 -11.32 -26.19 -15.82
C GLY A 32 -12.58 -25.37 -15.52
N GLU A 33 -13.73 -25.78 -16.04
CA GLU A 33 -15.01 -25.10 -15.79
C GLU A 33 -15.37 -25.18 -14.30
N LEU A 34 -15.13 -26.32 -13.67
CA LEU A 34 -15.33 -26.49 -12.24
C LEU A 34 -14.42 -25.56 -11.42
N ALA A 35 -13.15 -25.40 -11.83
CA ALA A 35 -12.22 -24.48 -11.19
C ALA A 35 -12.70 -23.01 -11.29
N LEU A 36 -13.15 -22.59 -12.47
CA LEU A 36 -13.73 -21.26 -12.68
C LEU A 36 -15.00 -21.06 -11.83
N ALA A 37 -15.89 -22.06 -11.78
CA ALA A 37 -17.10 -22.00 -10.99
C ALA A 37 -16.80 -21.82 -9.48
N GLN A 38 -15.82 -22.57 -8.95
CA GLN A 38 -15.39 -22.42 -7.57
C GLN A 38 -14.80 -21.03 -7.29
N ALA A 39 -13.99 -20.50 -8.19
CA ALA A 39 -13.46 -19.14 -8.06
C ALA A 39 -14.58 -18.10 -8.02
N VAL A 40 -15.58 -18.18 -8.90
CA VAL A 40 -16.72 -17.25 -8.89
C VAL A 40 -17.48 -17.30 -7.57
N LEU A 41 -17.76 -18.50 -7.05
CA LEU A 41 -18.42 -18.67 -5.74
C LEU A 41 -17.60 -18.07 -4.61
N TYR A 42 -16.28 -18.27 -4.63
CA TYR A 42 -15.37 -17.65 -3.66
C TYR A 42 -15.46 -16.12 -3.72
N LEU A 43 -15.32 -15.54 -4.91
CA LEU A 43 -15.36 -14.09 -5.11
C LEU A 43 -16.72 -13.51 -4.68
N ALA A 44 -17.82 -14.23 -4.92
CA ALA A 44 -19.16 -13.82 -4.51
C ALA A 44 -19.28 -13.71 -2.97
N CYS A 45 -18.74 -14.67 -2.22
CA CYS A 45 -18.84 -14.71 -0.76
C CYS A 45 -17.71 -13.97 -0.02
N ALA A 46 -16.62 -13.60 -0.69
CA ALA A 46 -15.49 -12.90 -0.08
C ALA A 46 -15.87 -11.54 0.52
N ALA A 47 -15.10 -11.09 1.52
CA ALA A 47 -15.21 -9.72 2.03
C ALA A 47 -14.96 -8.71 0.91
N LYS A 48 -15.83 -7.69 0.79
CA LYS A 48 -15.77 -6.72 -0.30
C LYS A 48 -15.07 -5.44 0.14
N SER A 49 -14.15 -4.93 -0.68
CA SER A 49 -13.54 -3.61 -0.53
C SER A 49 -13.06 -3.09 -1.88
N ASN A 50 -13.46 -1.86 -2.18
CA ASN A 50 -12.92 -1.05 -3.27
C ASN A 50 -12.00 0.07 -2.75
N ALA A 51 -11.58 0.03 -1.47
CA ALA A 51 -10.78 1.09 -0.85
C ALA A 51 -9.45 1.31 -1.58
N GLY A 52 -8.73 0.22 -1.92
CA GLY A 52 -7.49 0.31 -2.70
C GLY A 52 -7.70 0.85 -4.12
N TYR A 53 -8.82 0.50 -4.76
CA TYR A 53 -9.17 1.02 -6.09
C TYR A 53 -9.44 2.52 -6.06
N LEU A 54 -10.20 3.01 -5.08
CA LEU A 54 -10.45 4.43 -4.89
C LEU A 54 -9.15 5.18 -4.57
N ALA A 55 -8.31 4.64 -3.67
CA ALA A 55 -7.02 5.23 -3.31
C ALA A 55 -6.11 5.40 -4.53
N TYR A 56 -6.03 4.38 -5.40
CA TYR A 56 -5.24 4.46 -6.64
C TYR A 56 -5.77 5.54 -7.58
N ASN A 57 -7.08 5.61 -7.80
CA ASN A 57 -7.68 6.61 -8.67
C ASN A 57 -7.48 8.04 -8.12
N GLU A 58 -7.59 8.21 -6.81
CA GLU A 58 -7.34 9.48 -6.14
C GLU A 58 -5.88 9.90 -6.27
N ALA A 59 -4.93 8.99 -6.03
CA ALA A 59 -3.50 9.24 -6.24
C ALA A 59 -3.17 9.62 -7.69
N CYS A 60 -3.75 8.91 -8.67
CA CYS A 60 -3.59 9.26 -10.09
C CYS A 60 -4.18 10.63 -10.42
N ALA A 61 -5.34 10.99 -9.84
CA ALA A 61 -5.95 12.30 -10.04
C ALA A 61 -5.13 13.40 -9.36
N PHE A 62 -4.57 13.13 -8.18
CA PHE A 62 -3.68 14.02 -7.45
C PHE A 62 -2.45 14.34 -8.29
N VAL A 63 -1.71 13.33 -8.76
CA VAL A 63 -0.49 13.54 -9.58
C VAL A 63 -0.77 14.32 -10.86
N LYS A 64 -1.94 14.12 -11.49
CA LYS A 64 -2.33 14.90 -12.70
C LYS A 64 -2.58 16.39 -12.43
N LYS A 65 -2.94 16.75 -11.20
CA LYS A 65 -3.28 18.12 -10.81
C LYS A 65 -2.11 18.87 -10.17
N HIS A 66 -1.07 18.16 -9.74
CA HIS A 66 0.08 18.72 -9.03
C HIS A 66 1.30 18.78 -9.96
N PRO A 67 2.21 19.74 -9.72
CA PRO A 67 3.48 19.79 -10.44
C PRO A 67 4.33 18.56 -10.09
N SER A 68 5.28 18.25 -10.98
CA SER A 68 6.31 17.24 -10.73
C SER A 68 7.33 17.77 -9.72
N ASN A 69 7.01 17.68 -8.43
CA ASN A 69 7.92 18.05 -7.35
C ASN A 69 9.15 17.13 -7.34
N GLU A 70 10.28 17.66 -6.88
CA GLU A 70 11.48 16.84 -6.70
C GLU A 70 11.29 15.82 -5.57
N VAL A 71 11.98 14.69 -5.69
CA VAL A 71 12.05 13.70 -4.61
C VAL A 71 12.76 14.31 -3.40
N PRO A 72 12.24 14.18 -2.16
CA PRO A 72 12.91 14.62 -0.94
C PRO A 72 14.34 14.08 -0.82
N VAL A 73 15.27 14.89 -0.30
CA VAL A 73 16.71 14.56 -0.27
C VAL A 73 16.99 13.27 0.49
N HIS A 74 16.29 13.04 1.61
CA HIS A 74 16.41 11.83 2.43
C HIS A 74 15.91 10.56 1.72
N LEU A 75 15.12 10.68 0.65
CA LEU A 75 14.63 9.55 -0.16
C LEU A 75 15.40 9.36 -1.47
N ARG A 76 16.31 10.29 -1.83
CA ARG A 76 17.13 10.17 -3.05
C ARG A 76 18.14 9.04 -2.92
N ASN A 77 18.29 8.26 -3.99
CA ASN A 77 19.38 7.30 -4.07
C ASN A 77 20.73 8.05 -4.13
N ALA A 78 21.72 7.58 -3.35
CA ALA A 78 23.08 8.13 -3.32
C ALA A 78 24.13 7.07 -3.72
N PRO A 79 24.12 6.58 -4.98
CA PRO A 79 24.96 5.45 -5.39
C PRO A 79 26.44 5.82 -5.56
N THR A 80 26.79 7.11 -5.70
CA THR A 80 28.18 7.55 -5.94
C THR A 80 28.83 8.15 -4.69
N LYS A 81 30.18 8.10 -4.61
CA LYS A 81 30.93 8.73 -3.50
C LYS A 81 30.68 10.24 -3.42
N LEU A 82 30.64 10.92 -4.57
CA LEU A 82 30.34 12.35 -4.65
C LEU A 82 28.94 12.67 -4.08
N MET A 83 27.93 11.83 -4.35
CA MET A 83 26.59 12.01 -3.80
C MET A 83 26.56 11.85 -2.27
N LYS A 84 27.29 10.88 -1.72
CA LYS A 84 27.41 10.71 -0.25
C LYS A 84 28.18 11.84 0.43
N GLU A 85 29.17 12.40 -0.27
CA GLU A 85 29.95 13.56 0.19
C GLU A 85 29.11 14.85 0.16
N LEU A 86 28.23 15.00 -0.83
CA LEU A 86 27.25 16.09 -0.93
C LEU A 86 26.05 15.95 0.02
N GLY A 87 26.03 14.91 0.87
CA GLY A 87 24.99 14.72 1.89
C GLY A 87 23.76 13.94 1.45
N TYR A 88 23.67 13.51 0.19
CA TYR A 88 22.54 12.70 -0.29
C TYR A 88 22.47 11.37 0.49
N GLY A 89 21.31 11.09 1.09
CA GLY A 89 21.02 9.88 1.86
C GLY A 89 21.60 9.84 3.29
N ARG A 90 22.24 10.91 3.79
CA ARG A 90 22.69 10.96 5.20
C ARG A 90 21.55 11.15 6.20
N GLU A 91 20.48 11.78 5.75
CA GLU A 91 19.26 12.02 6.53
C GLU A 91 18.25 10.87 6.36
N TYR A 92 18.57 9.85 5.56
CA TYR A 92 17.69 8.71 5.40
C TYR A 92 17.59 7.90 6.70
N ARG A 93 16.39 7.89 7.25
CA ARG A 93 16.01 7.07 8.39
C ARG A 93 15.73 5.64 7.94
N TYR A 94 16.64 4.73 8.27
CA TYR A 94 16.48 3.32 7.93
C TYR A 94 15.54 2.63 8.93
N ALA A 95 14.27 2.52 8.55
CA ALA A 95 13.19 2.07 9.42
C ALA A 95 13.48 0.75 10.15
N HIS A 96 14.22 -0.20 9.56
CA HIS A 96 14.54 -1.48 10.20
C HIS A 96 15.42 -1.38 11.44
N ASP A 97 16.20 -0.30 11.56
CA ASP A 97 17.04 -0.04 12.73
C ASP A 97 16.29 0.77 13.82
N GLU A 98 15.05 1.18 13.55
CA GLU A 98 14.21 1.95 14.45
C GLU A 98 13.22 1.07 15.23
N PRO A 99 12.73 1.55 16.39
CA PRO A 99 11.67 0.87 17.13
C PRO A 99 10.47 0.51 16.24
N ASN A 100 9.91 -0.68 16.44
CA ASN A 100 8.80 -1.20 15.64
C ASN A 100 9.08 -1.37 14.13
N ALA A 101 10.34 -1.24 13.71
CA ALA A 101 10.75 -1.16 12.32
C ALA A 101 10.03 -0.03 11.54
N TYR A 102 9.81 1.12 12.20
CA TYR A 102 9.09 2.27 11.64
C TYR A 102 9.75 3.59 12.05
N ALA A 103 10.03 4.44 11.06
CA ALA A 103 10.63 5.75 11.26
C ALA A 103 9.57 6.79 11.65
N ALA A 104 9.09 6.73 12.89
CA ALA A 104 8.01 7.59 13.38
C ALA A 104 8.32 9.09 13.21
N GLY A 105 7.38 9.86 12.69
CA GLY A 105 7.51 11.30 12.40
C GLY A 105 8.24 11.64 11.10
N GLU A 106 8.72 10.64 10.35
CA GLU A 106 9.28 10.85 9.01
C GLU A 106 8.18 11.16 8.00
N THR A 107 8.39 12.13 7.10
CA THR A 107 7.47 12.36 5.99
C THR A 107 8.03 11.85 4.67
N TYR A 108 7.16 11.22 3.88
CA TYR A 108 7.51 10.70 2.57
C TYR A 108 7.07 11.60 1.41
N MET A 109 6.41 12.72 1.72
CA MET A 109 5.95 13.70 0.73
C MET A 109 7.01 14.78 0.46
N PRO A 110 6.93 15.48 -0.68
CA PRO A 110 7.72 16.68 -0.92
C PRO A 110 7.54 17.73 0.19
N GLU A 111 8.58 18.54 0.41
CA GLU A 111 8.54 19.61 1.42
C GLU A 111 7.36 20.57 1.16
N GLY A 112 6.60 20.90 2.22
CA GLY A 112 5.44 21.77 2.14
C GLY A 112 4.18 21.12 1.54
N MET A 113 4.19 19.81 1.31
CA MET A 113 3.01 19.03 0.91
C MET A 113 2.46 18.26 2.11
N ASP A 114 1.17 18.48 2.41
CA ASP A 114 0.45 17.68 3.39
C ASP A 114 0.37 16.22 2.94
N GLU A 115 0.39 15.29 3.88
CA GLU A 115 0.26 13.86 3.57
C GLU A 115 -1.15 13.52 3.09
N PRO A 116 -1.31 13.06 1.83
CA PRO A 116 -2.62 12.68 1.33
C PRO A 116 -3.07 11.34 1.90
N ALA A 117 -4.25 11.33 2.52
CA ALA A 117 -4.86 10.14 3.10
C ALA A 117 -5.67 9.32 2.07
N PHE A 118 -5.05 8.96 0.94
CA PHE A 118 -5.76 8.29 -0.17
C PHE A 118 -6.39 6.94 0.22
N TYR A 119 -5.67 6.14 1.03
CA TYR A 119 -6.13 4.80 1.37
C TYR A 119 -6.90 4.79 2.69
N GLN A 120 -8.21 4.54 2.57
CA GLN A 120 -9.15 4.48 3.70
C GLN A 120 -9.71 3.05 3.82
N PRO A 121 -9.07 2.15 4.61
CA PRO A 121 -9.51 0.76 4.74
C PRO A 121 -10.92 0.66 5.33
N VAL A 122 -11.66 -0.37 4.95
CA VAL A 122 -13.02 -0.61 5.47
C VAL A 122 -13.02 -1.70 6.55
N ALA A 123 -14.05 -1.70 7.41
CA ALA A 123 -14.20 -2.66 8.50
C ALA A 123 -14.66 -4.07 8.03
N ARG A 124 -13.98 -4.64 7.03
CA ARG A 124 -14.30 -5.94 6.42
C ARG A 124 -13.03 -6.74 6.15
N GLY A 125 -13.07 -8.04 6.45
CA GLY A 125 -11.96 -8.94 6.17
C GLY A 125 -10.64 -8.48 6.80
N LEU A 126 -9.54 -8.61 6.07
CA LEU A 126 -8.20 -8.25 6.55
C LEU A 126 -8.00 -6.74 6.70
N GLU A 127 -8.82 -5.90 6.06
CA GLU A 127 -8.71 -4.45 6.20
C GLU A 127 -8.99 -3.96 7.62
N ILE A 128 -9.67 -4.75 8.45
CA ILE A 128 -9.80 -4.48 9.90
C ILE A 128 -8.42 -4.41 10.56
N LYS A 129 -7.56 -5.39 10.30
CA LYS A 129 -6.19 -5.44 10.85
C LYS A 129 -5.27 -4.42 10.20
N ILE A 130 -5.50 -4.10 8.93
CA ILE A 130 -4.76 -3.03 8.25
C ILE A 130 -5.11 -1.67 8.88
N ALA A 131 -6.40 -1.41 9.14
CA ALA A 131 -6.85 -0.18 9.81
C ALA A 131 -6.27 -0.05 11.22
N GLU A 132 -6.30 -1.13 12.02
CA GLU A 132 -5.66 -1.15 13.35
C GLU A 132 -4.16 -0.82 13.26
N LYS A 133 -3.44 -1.40 12.28
CA LYS A 133 -2.02 -1.11 12.07
C LYS A 133 -1.78 0.34 11.67
N LEU A 134 -2.56 0.88 10.73
CA LEU A 134 -2.40 2.28 10.29
C LEU A 134 -2.68 3.27 11.42
N ALA A 135 -3.71 3.01 12.24
CA ALA A 135 -3.99 3.82 13.42
C ALA A 135 -2.82 3.77 14.44
N PHE A 136 -2.25 2.59 14.66
CA PHE A 136 -1.06 2.47 15.52
C PHE A 136 0.13 3.27 14.99
N LEU A 137 0.41 3.20 13.69
CA LEU A 137 1.51 3.97 13.07
C LEU A 137 1.26 5.49 13.18
N HIS A 138 0.05 5.94 12.92
CA HIS A 138 -0.32 7.35 13.05
C HIS A 138 -0.10 7.89 14.47
N ASN A 139 -0.46 7.10 15.50
CA ASN A 139 -0.20 7.48 16.88
C ASN A 139 1.30 7.61 17.17
N LEU A 140 2.15 6.73 16.59
CA LEU A 140 3.60 6.85 16.74
C LEU A 140 4.12 8.14 16.11
N ASP A 141 3.56 8.55 14.96
CA ASP A 141 3.91 9.79 14.29
C ASP A 141 3.52 11.03 15.11
N GLU A 142 2.33 11.03 15.72
CA GLU A 142 1.89 12.08 16.64
C GLU A 142 2.80 12.19 17.86
N GLU A 143 3.13 11.06 18.50
CA GLU A 143 4.04 11.01 19.66
C GLU A 143 5.45 11.50 19.29
N ALA A 144 5.95 11.19 18.09
CA ALA A 144 7.23 11.68 17.62
C ALA A 144 7.23 13.21 17.45
N GLY A 145 6.18 13.77 16.83
CA GLY A 145 6.04 15.22 16.63
C GLY A 145 5.92 16.02 17.94
N GLU A 146 5.25 15.48 18.96
CA GLU A 146 5.18 16.13 20.29
C GLU A 146 6.53 16.20 21.01
N ASN A 147 7.42 15.24 20.74
CA ASN A 147 8.75 15.20 21.35
C ASN A 147 9.75 16.15 20.68
N GLU A 148 9.55 16.54 19.42
CA GLU A 148 10.38 17.55 18.73
C GLU A 148 10.06 19.00 19.17
N ILE A 149 8.89 19.24 19.76
CA ILE A 149 8.43 20.58 20.18
C ILE A 149 8.88 20.92 21.63
N LYS A 150 9.42 19.96 22.39
CA LYS A 150 9.91 20.15 23.77
C LYS A 150 11.41 20.40 23.83
#